data_AF-A0A7Y2D319-F1
#
_entry.id   AF-A0A7Y2D319-F1
#
_cell.length_a   1.000
_cell.length_b   1.000
_cell.length_c   1.000
_cell.angle_alpha   90.00
_cell.angle_beta   90.00
_cell.angle_gamma   90.00
#
_symmetry.space_group_name_H-M   'P 1'
#
loop_
_entity.id
_entity.type
_entity.pdbx_description
1 polymer ?
#
loop_
_entity_poly.entity_id
_entity_poly.type
_entity_poly.pdbx_seq_one_letter_code
_entity_poly.pdbx_strand_id
1 'polypeptide(L)'
;MDREFEKSIAELREARNKLLSFHKILIDRERKDLERASGGITAGQFLNLLMTDERFEWLRTISKLVVRIDEAFELDDGMPEELVIKFRREIVAMFDETENNIEFKGFVSERMQGLPDADALRQEIRALIN
;
A
#
# COMPACT_ATOMS: atom_id res chain seq x y z
N MET A 1 -0.48 25.50 15.45
CA MET A 1 -0.84 24.54 14.38
C MET A 1 -2.33 24.26 14.53
N ASP A 2 -3.08 24.20 13.44
CA ASP A 2 -4.53 24.02 13.51
C ASP A 2 -4.86 22.60 13.99
N ARG A 3 -5.89 22.44 14.84
CA ARG A 3 -6.28 21.13 15.40
C ARG A 3 -6.73 20.17 14.30
N GLU A 4 -7.29 20.72 13.23
CA GLU A 4 -7.67 19.97 12.04
C GLU A 4 -6.45 19.42 11.29
N PHE A 5 -5.39 20.21 11.17
CA PHE A 5 -4.16 19.79 10.52
C PHE A 5 -3.43 18.67 11.30
N GLU A 6 -3.36 18.79 12.63
CA GLU A 6 -2.81 17.74 13.49
C GLU A 6 -3.60 16.42 13.37
N LYS A 7 -4.93 16.49 13.22
CA LYS A 7 -5.80 15.34 12.97
C LYS A 7 -5.49 14.69 11.61
N SER A 8 -5.34 15.49 10.55
CA SER A 8 -4.99 14.97 9.21
C SER A 8 -3.63 14.27 9.18
N ILE A 9 -2.65 14.79 9.93
CA ILE A 9 -1.34 14.15 10.12
C ILE A 9 -1.47 12.79 10.83
N ALA A 10 -2.30 12.72 11.88
CA ALA A 10 -2.56 11.47 12.59
C ALA A 10 -3.28 10.42 11.71
N GLU A 11 -4.28 10.84 10.93
CA GLU A 11 -4.99 9.99 9.97
C GLU A 11 -4.05 9.46 8.87
N LEU A 12 -3.15 10.31 8.36
CA LEU A 12 -2.15 9.90 7.38
C LEU A 12 -1.20 8.84 7.95
N ARG A 13 -0.77 9.00 9.20
CA ARG A 13 0.07 8.02 9.90
C ARG A 13 -0.66 6.69 10.10
N GLU A 14 -1.94 6.74 10.45
CA GLU A 14 -2.76 5.55 10.59
C GLU A 14 -2.92 4.82 9.25
N ALA A 15 -3.24 5.54 8.18
CA ALA A 15 -3.36 4.97 6.85
C ALA A 15 -2.05 4.36 6.36
N ARG A 16 -0.90 5.00 6.61
CA ARG A 16 0.43 4.44 6.33
C ARG A 16 0.63 3.09 7.03
N ASN A 17 0.26 2.98 8.31
CA ASN A 17 0.37 1.72 9.05
C ASN A 17 -0.57 0.64 8.48
N LYS A 18 -1.79 1.02 8.09
CA LYS A 18 -2.72 0.09 7.44
C LYS A 18 -2.24 -0.32 6.05
N LEU A 19 -1.61 0.56 5.28
CA LEU A 19 -0.98 0.25 4.00
C LEU A 19 0.15 -0.77 4.15
N LEU A 20 0.96 -0.67 5.21
CA LEU A 20 1.99 -1.67 5.54
C LEU A 20 1.36 -3.05 5.85
N SER A 21 0.29 -3.06 6.65
CA SER A 21 -0.45 -4.29 6.95
C SER A 21 -1.07 -4.91 5.69
N PHE A 22 -1.66 -4.07 4.84
CA PHE A 22 -2.21 -4.47 3.55
C PHE A 22 -1.13 -5.09 2.66
N HIS A 23 0.00 -4.41 2.49
CA HIS A 23 1.16 -4.91 1.74
C HIS A 23 1.65 -6.27 2.26
N LYS A 24 1.74 -6.44 3.58
CA LYS A 24 2.16 -7.69 4.20
C LYS A 24 1.21 -8.85 3.89
N ILE A 25 -0.10 -8.64 4.03
CA ILE A 25 -1.11 -9.68 3.74
C ILE A 25 -0.98 -10.18 2.30
N LEU A 26 -0.73 -9.24 1.37
CA LEU A 26 -0.59 -9.57 -0.04
C LEU A 26 0.71 -10.32 -0.33
N ILE A 27 1.83 -9.91 0.27
CA ILE A 27 3.10 -10.66 0.19
C ILE A 27 2.93 -12.08 0.72
N ASP A 28 2.27 -12.24 1.87
CA ASP A 28 2.04 -13.54 2.49
C ASP A 28 1.15 -14.43 1.62
N ARG A 29 0.16 -13.85 0.91
CA ARG A 29 -0.64 -14.56 -0.08
C ARG A 29 0.20 -15.03 -1.27
N GLU A 30 0.97 -14.13 -1.87
CA GLU A 30 1.80 -14.42 -3.03
C GLU A 30 2.83 -15.51 -2.75
N ARG A 31 3.44 -15.45 -1.57
CA ARG A 31 4.35 -16.48 -1.12
C ARG A 31 3.67 -17.84 -1.04
N LYS A 32 2.48 -17.91 -0.43
CA LYS A 32 1.70 -19.17 -0.31
C LYS A 32 1.25 -19.72 -1.65
N ASP A 33 0.91 -18.86 -2.61
CA ASP A 33 0.52 -19.27 -3.96
C ASP A 33 1.72 -19.85 -4.71
N LEU A 34 2.91 -19.25 -4.60
CA LEU A 34 4.13 -19.77 -5.19
C LEU A 34 4.60 -21.07 -4.54
N GLU A 35 4.61 -21.15 -3.21
CA GLU A 35 5.00 -22.36 -2.48
C GLU A 35 4.14 -23.56 -2.90
N ARG A 36 2.83 -23.34 -3.12
CA ARG A 36 1.92 -24.37 -3.63
C ARG A 36 2.21 -24.77 -5.08
N ALA A 37 2.58 -23.83 -5.94
CA ALA A 37 2.81 -24.09 -7.36
C ALA A 37 4.17 -24.74 -7.64
N SER A 38 5.23 -24.36 -6.91
CA SER A 38 6.62 -24.77 -7.20
C SER A 38 7.21 -25.80 -6.23
N GLY A 39 6.44 -26.27 -5.25
CA GLY A 39 6.92 -27.24 -4.24
C GLY A 39 7.80 -26.62 -3.15
N GLY A 40 7.70 -25.30 -2.96
CA GLY A 40 8.49 -24.52 -2.01
C GLY A 40 9.36 -23.46 -2.70
N ILE A 41 9.59 -22.34 -2.00
CA ILE A 41 10.48 -21.27 -2.44
C ILE A 41 11.29 -20.79 -1.24
N THR A 42 12.59 -20.56 -1.43
CA THR A 42 13.43 -19.97 -0.37
C THR A 42 13.11 -18.48 -0.19
N ALA A 43 13.39 -17.94 0.99
CA ALA A 43 13.20 -16.51 1.25
C ALA A 43 13.99 -15.63 0.25
N GLY A 44 15.22 -16.02 -0.10
CA GLY A 44 16.05 -15.29 -1.06
C GLY A 44 15.50 -15.32 -2.49
N GLN A 45 15.00 -16.47 -2.95
CA GLN A 45 14.36 -16.58 -4.27
C GLN A 45 13.08 -15.74 -4.33
N PHE A 46 12.26 -15.80 -3.29
CA PHE A 46 11.03 -15.01 -3.24
C PHE A 46 11.33 -13.50 -3.23
N LEU A 47 12.31 -13.07 -2.44
CA LEU A 47 12.75 -11.67 -2.43
C LEU A 47 13.26 -11.24 -3.82
N ASN A 48 14.04 -12.08 -4.50
CA ASN A 48 14.50 -11.78 -5.86
C ASN A 48 13.30 -11.56 -6.79
N LEU A 49 12.30 -12.45 -6.77
CA LEU A 49 11.10 -12.27 -7.58
C LEU A 49 10.35 -10.98 -7.22
N LEU A 50 10.17 -10.70 -5.92
CA LEU A 50 9.56 -9.44 -5.46
C LEU A 50 10.30 -8.18 -5.93
N MET A 51 11.57 -8.28 -6.29
CA MET A 51 12.36 -7.16 -6.82
C MET A 51 12.38 -7.12 -8.35
N THR A 52 12.35 -8.26 -9.03
CA THR A 52 12.63 -8.33 -10.48
C THR A 52 11.41 -8.64 -11.34
N ASP A 53 10.40 -9.33 -10.80
CA ASP A 53 9.25 -9.81 -11.58
C ASP A 53 8.18 -8.71 -11.66
N GLU A 54 7.73 -8.40 -12.89
CA GLU A 54 6.74 -7.37 -13.20
C GLU A 54 5.41 -7.60 -12.48
N ARG A 55 5.04 -8.86 -12.21
CA ARG A 55 3.80 -9.20 -11.50
C ARG A 55 3.74 -8.69 -10.06
N PHE A 56 4.87 -8.21 -9.52
CA PHE A 56 4.97 -7.59 -8.19
C PHE A 56 5.25 -6.09 -8.24
N GLU A 57 5.25 -5.45 -9.42
CA GLU A 57 5.42 -3.98 -9.52
C GLU A 57 4.39 -3.22 -8.68
N TRP A 58 3.17 -3.74 -8.60
CA TRP A 58 2.11 -3.13 -7.81
C TRP A 58 2.40 -3.20 -6.29
N LEU A 59 2.99 -4.30 -5.76
CA LEU A 59 3.46 -4.38 -4.37
C LEU A 59 4.59 -3.39 -4.11
N ARG A 60 5.54 -3.29 -5.06
CA ARG A 60 6.62 -2.30 -5.00
C ARG A 60 6.06 -0.87 -4.99
N THR A 61 4.98 -0.61 -5.69
CA THR A 61 4.31 0.70 -5.71
C THR A 61 3.76 1.08 -4.34
N ILE A 62 3.16 0.13 -3.61
CA ILE A 62 2.71 0.36 -2.22
C ILE A 62 3.91 0.69 -1.32
N SER A 63 4.99 -0.11 -1.40
CA SER A 63 6.21 0.14 -0.62
C SER A 63 6.84 1.49 -0.92
N LYS A 64 6.91 1.89 -2.20
CA LYS A 64 7.42 3.22 -2.62
C LYS A 64 6.57 4.36 -2.03
N LEU A 65 5.25 4.22 -1.98
CA LEU A 65 4.38 5.22 -1.37
C LEU A 65 4.60 5.32 0.14
N VAL A 66 4.71 4.19 0.84
CA VAL A 66 4.99 4.17 2.29
C VAL A 66 6.33 4.84 2.59
N VAL A 67 7.39 4.52 1.86
CA VAL A 67 8.72 5.14 2.04
C VAL A 67 8.64 6.65 1.86
N ARG A 68 7.95 7.14 0.82
CA ARG A 68 7.78 8.59 0.60
C ARG A 68 7.02 9.28 1.74
N ILE A 69 6.03 8.60 2.33
CA ILE A 69 5.30 9.10 3.50
C ILE A 69 6.22 9.14 4.73
N ASP A 70 7.07 8.12 4.91
CA ASP A 70 8.03 8.02 6.01
C ASP A 70 9.08 9.12 5.94
N GLU A 71 9.70 9.31 4.78
CA GLU A 71 10.64 10.40 4.52
C GLU A 71 10.01 11.76 4.82
N ALA A 72 8.73 11.95 4.47
CA ALA A 72 8.02 13.18 4.75
C ALA A 72 7.69 13.39 6.24
N PHE A 73 7.52 12.31 7.02
CA PHE A 73 7.38 12.39 8.48
C PHE A 73 8.68 12.72 9.20
N GLU A 74 9.83 12.48 8.56
CA GLU A 74 11.17 12.71 9.09
C GLU A 74 11.73 14.11 8.75
N LEU A 75 10.97 14.97 8.06
CA LEU A 75 11.37 16.35 7.76
C LEU A 75 11.57 17.16 9.05
N ASP A 76 12.71 17.84 9.16
CA ASP A 76 13.10 18.63 10.34
C ASP A 76 12.08 19.73 10.70
N ASP A 77 11.49 20.37 9.70
CA ASP A 77 10.49 21.43 9.85
C ASP A 77 9.04 20.88 9.99
N GLY A 78 8.89 19.56 10.02
CA GLY A 78 7.60 18.88 9.93
C GLY A 78 7.03 18.83 8.52
N MET A 79 5.98 18.02 8.34
CA MET A 79 5.36 17.82 7.03
C MET A 79 4.51 19.04 6.63
N PRO A 80 4.75 19.67 5.47
CA PRO A 80 3.90 20.73 4.94
C PRO A 80 2.48 20.23 4.63
N GLU A 81 1.49 21.10 4.79
CA GLU A 81 0.09 20.77 4.54
C GLU A 81 -0.19 20.32 3.09
N GLU A 82 0.49 20.93 2.12
CA GLU A 82 0.41 20.53 0.72
C GLU A 82 0.85 19.08 0.49
N LEU A 83 1.87 18.61 1.22
CA LEU A 83 2.30 17.21 1.14
C LEU A 83 1.28 16.27 1.76
N VAL A 84 0.64 16.65 2.88
CA VAL A 84 -0.44 15.85 3.48
C VAL A 84 -1.59 15.67 2.49
N ILE A 85 -2.05 16.76 1.86
CA ILE A 85 -3.13 16.72 0.86
C ILE A 85 -2.72 15.86 -0.34
N LYS A 86 -1.47 15.99 -0.79
CA LYS A 86 -0.93 15.17 -1.90
C LYS A 86 -0.93 13.69 -1.56
N PHE A 87 -0.41 13.29 -0.40
CA PHE A 87 -0.39 11.88 0.01
C PHE A 87 -1.79 11.32 0.19
N ARG A 88 -2.71 12.08 0.79
CA ARG A 88 -4.12 11.66 0.91
C ARG A 88 -4.71 11.35 -0.46
N ARG A 89 -4.53 12.24 -1.45
CA ARG A 89 -5.00 12.03 -2.82
C ARG A 89 -4.35 10.83 -3.50
N GLU A 90 -3.04 10.64 -3.34
CA GLU A 90 -2.32 9.49 -3.90
C GLU A 90 -2.82 8.16 -3.32
N ILE A 91 -3.09 8.11 -2.01
CA ILE A 91 -3.66 6.92 -1.34
C ILE A 91 -5.07 6.62 -1.86
N VAL A 92 -5.94 7.63 -1.99
CA VAL A 92 -7.29 7.43 -2.53
C VAL A 92 -7.23 6.96 -3.98
N ALA A 93 -6.41 7.62 -4.81
CA ALA A 93 -6.22 7.27 -6.21
C ALA A 93 -5.64 5.86 -6.39
N MET A 94 -4.80 5.39 -5.47
CA MET A 94 -4.31 4.00 -5.46
C MET A 94 -5.45 2.99 -5.34
N PHE A 95 -6.54 3.31 -4.63
CA PHE A 95 -7.69 2.42 -4.48
C PHE A 95 -8.86 2.74 -5.42
N ASP A 96 -8.73 3.76 -6.27
CA ASP A 96 -9.76 4.18 -7.22
C ASP A 96 -9.70 3.32 -8.50
N GLU A 97 -10.79 2.63 -8.78
CA GLU A 97 -10.92 1.67 -9.87
C GLU A 97 -11.31 2.35 -11.20
N THR A 98 -11.34 3.67 -11.29
CA THR A 98 -11.93 4.36 -12.43
C THR A 98 -10.95 4.70 -13.57
N GLU A 99 -9.79 5.37 -13.40
CA GLU A 99 -9.17 5.95 -14.62
C GLU A 99 -7.68 5.81 -14.98
N ASN A 100 -6.72 5.36 -14.15
CA ASN A 100 -5.30 5.47 -14.61
C ASN A 100 -4.33 4.30 -14.37
N ASN A 101 -4.81 3.12 -13.94
CA ASN A 101 -3.89 1.99 -13.75
C ASN A 101 -4.58 0.64 -14.01
N ILE A 102 -4.92 0.35 -15.26
CA ILE A 102 -5.66 -0.86 -15.66
C ILE A 102 -4.88 -2.14 -15.29
N GLU A 103 -3.55 -2.12 -15.36
CA GLU A 103 -2.69 -3.24 -14.93
C GLU A 103 -2.76 -3.43 -13.40
N PHE A 104 -2.75 -2.35 -12.62
CA PHE A 104 -2.98 -2.42 -11.18
C PHE A 104 -4.37 -2.98 -10.83
N LYS A 105 -5.42 -2.59 -11.57
CA LYS A 105 -6.80 -3.09 -11.35
C LYS A 105 -6.88 -4.60 -11.53
N GLY A 106 -6.31 -5.13 -12.61
CA GLY A 106 -6.34 -6.56 -12.91
C GLY A 106 -5.65 -7.40 -11.84
N PHE A 107 -4.41 -7.03 -11.49
CA PHE A 107 -3.65 -7.77 -10.49
C PHE A 107 -4.26 -7.64 -9.09
N VAL A 108 -4.68 -6.44 -8.65
CA VAL A 108 -5.24 -6.26 -7.31
C VAL A 108 -6.59 -6.98 -7.17
N SER A 109 -7.50 -6.81 -8.13
CA SER A 109 -8.82 -7.44 -8.04
C SER A 109 -8.73 -8.97 -8.03
N GLU A 110 -7.92 -9.56 -8.92
CA GLU A 110 -7.72 -11.02 -8.96
C GLU A 110 -7.06 -11.54 -7.69
N ARG A 111 -6.02 -10.85 -7.19
CA ARG A 111 -5.24 -11.26 -6.02
C ARG A 111 -5.97 -11.04 -4.69
N MET A 112 -6.90 -10.08 -4.65
CA MET A 112 -7.77 -9.85 -3.50
C MET A 112 -8.90 -10.88 -3.38
N GLN A 113 -9.15 -11.72 -4.40
CA GLN A 113 -10.17 -12.76 -4.31
C GLN A 113 -9.87 -13.74 -3.17
N GLY A 114 -10.77 -13.76 -2.18
CA GLY A 114 -10.65 -14.60 -0.99
C GLY A 114 -9.73 -14.05 0.11
N LEU A 115 -9.41 -12.75 0.11
CA LEU A 115 -8.70 -12.07 1.19
C LEU A 115 -9.61 -11.05 1.92
N PRO A 116 -10.51 -11.49 2.82
CA PRO A 116 -11.42 -10.59 3.52
C PRO A 116 -10.69 -9.52 4.35
N ASP A 117 -9.54 -9.89 4.95
CA ASP A 117 -8.72 -8.97 5.74
C ASP A 117 -8.11 -7.84 4.89
N ALA A 118 -7.74 -8.15 3.64
CA ALA A 118 -7.19 -7.14 2.73
C ALA A 118 -8.27 -6.15 2.28
N ASP A 119 -9.49 -6.63 2.04
CA ASP A 119 -10.62 -5.78 1.66
C ASP A 119 -11.08 -4.89 2.83
N ALA A 120 -11.15 -5.45 4.05
CA ALA A 120 -11.44 -4.67 5.25
C ALA A 120 -10.42 -3.53 5.44
N LEU A 121 -9.12 -3.82 5.32
CA LEU A 121 -8.08 -2.79 5.41
C LEU A 121 -8.20 -1.74 4.32
N ARG A 122 -8.53 -2.12 3.08
CA ARG A 122 -8.78 -1.17 1.98
C ARG A 122 -9.93 -0.22 2.34
N GLN A 123 -11.04 -0.74 2.85
CA GLN A 123 -12.19 0.07 3.25
C GLN A 123 -11.84 1.01 4.41
N GLU A 124 -11.09 0.53 5.41
CA GLU A 124 -10.61 1.36 6.52
C GLU A 124 -9.68 2.48 6.07
N ILE A 125 -8.72 2.20 5.18
CA ILE A 125 -7.79 3.21 4.66
C ILE A 125 -8.57 4.29 3.90
N ARG A 126 -9.54 3.89 3.06
CA ARG A 126 -10.40 4.84 2.36
C ARG A 126 -11.19 5.68 3.36
N ALA A 127 -11.82 5.08 4.38
CA ALA A 127 -12.60 5.82 5.36
C ALA A 127 -11.77 6.86 6.15
N LEU A 128 -10.48 6.61 6.38
CA LEU A 128 -9.58 7.51 7.10
C LEU A 128 -9.14 8.74 6.28
N ILE A 129 -9.01 8.57 4.97
CA ILE A 129 -8.32 9.55 4.11
C ILE A 129 -9.25 10.20 3.07
N ASN A 130 -10.48 9.72 2.96
CA ASN A 130 -11.51 10.33 2.12
C ASN A 130 -12.06 11.65 2.67
#